data_AF-A0A497QKM0-F1
#
_entry.id   AF-A0A497QKM0-F1
#
_cell.length_a   1.000
_cell.length_b   1.000
_cell.length_c   1.000
_cell.angle_alpha   90.00
_cell.angle_beta   90.00
_cell.angle_gamma   90.00
#
_symmetry.space_group_name_H-M   'P 1'
#
loop_
_entity.id
_entity.type
_entity.pdbx_description
1 polymer ?
#
loop_
_entity_poly.entity_id
_entity_poly.type
_entity_poly.pdbx_seq_one_letter_code
_entity_poly.pdbx_strand_id
1 'polypeptide(L)'
;MNMTSTSNSTSNQKIVKELPEKFAKWKGVDRTLIEWHPIIDENKCVGCGMCVTSCGRSVFGYNYIKHKAEVARPLQCMVGCTSCNVWCIYDAISFPDKEIVRDFIKEH
;
A
#
# COMPACT_ATOMS: atom_id res chain seq x y z
N MET A 1 -42.93 10.59 -14.86
CA MET A 1 -42.25 11.55 -15.75
C MET A 1 -40.79 11.58 -15.35
N ASN A 2 -39.93 11.30 -16.32
CA ASN A 2 -38.47 11.14 -16.20
C ASN A 2 -37.79 12.35 -15.56
N MET A 3 -36.68 12.12 -14.87
CA MET A 3 -35.31 12.57 -15.21
C MET A 3 -34.33 11.55 -14.58
N THR A 4 -33.55 10.75 -15.31
CA THR A 4 -32.17 11.02 -15.81
C THR A 4 -31.31 11.70 -14.74
N SER A 5 -30.08 11.32 -14.38
CA SER A 5 -29.05 10.50 -15.01
C SER A 5 -27.78 10.61 -14.10
N THR A 6 -26.88 9.61 -14.16
CA THR A 6 -25.40 9.72 -13.94
C THR A 6 -24.89 10.18 -12.54
N SER A 7 -23.88 9.58 -11.89
CA SER A 7 -22.57 9.14 -12.40
C SER A 7 -21.76 8.42 -11.30
N ASN A 8 -20.85 7.55 -11.74
CA ASN A 8 -19.79 6.87 -10.99
C ASN A 8 -18.92 7.81 -10.10
N SER A 9 -18.58 7.39 -8.87
CA SER A 9 -17.35 7.84 -8.16
C SER A 9 -16.95 7.04 -6.90
N THR A 10 -17.52 5.87 -6.61
CA THR A 10 -17.46 5.25 -5.26
C THR A 10 -16.35 4.21 -5.00
N SER A 11 -15.18 4.33 -5.64
CA SER A 11 -14.02 3.49 -5.27
C SER A 11 -12.97 4.26 -4.46
N ASN A 12 -12.55 5.44 -4.94
CA ASN A 12 -11.49 6.21 -4.27
C ASN A 12 -11.92 6.84 -2.94
N GLN A 13 -13.21 7.16 -2.75
CA GLN A 13 -13.67 7.86 -1.56
C GLN A 13 -13.72 6.98 -0.29
N LYS A 14 -13.74 5.65 -0.42
CA LYS A 14 -13.73 4.73 0.73
C LYS A 14 -12.33 4.53 1.33
N ILE A 15 -11.28 4.51 0.51
CA ILE A 15 -9.89 4.29 0.95
C ILE A 15 -9.40 5.41 1.88
N VAL A 16 -9.82 6.65 1.64
CA VAL A 16 -9.36 7.82 2.40
C VAL A 16 -10.01 7.91 3.79
N LYS A 17 -11.20 7.33 3.99
CA LYS A 17 -11.95 7.45 5.25
C LYS A 17 -11.35 6.65 6.41
N GLU A 18 -10.39 5.75 6.14
CA GLU A 18 -9.79 4.85 7.13
C GLU A 18 -8.28 5.07 7.36
N LEU A 19 -7.64 6.05 6.71
CA LEU A 19 -6.23 6.33 6.92
C LEU A 19 -6.01 7.07 8.26
N PRO A 20 -5.28 6.51 9.24
CA PRO A 20 -4.98 7.21 10.48
C PRO A 20 -4.24 8.52 10.22
N GLU A 21 -4.59 9.57 10.95
CA GLU A 21 -4.04 10.93 10.78
C GLU A 21 -2.50 10.95 10.79
N LYS A 22 -1.87 10.13 11.64
CA LYS A 22 -0.41 9.97 11.72
C LYS A 22 0.26 9.49 10.41
N PHE A 23 -0.51 8.96 9.47
CA PHE A 23 -0.04 8.50 8.16
C PHE A 23 -0.61 9.32 7.01
N ALA A 24 -1.48 10.30 7.28
CA ALA A 24 -2.15 11.10 6.25
C ALA A 24 -1.18 12.00 5.49
N LYS A 25 -0.06 12.40 6.11
CA LYS A 25 0.97 13.25 5.49
C LYS A 25 2.34 12.57 5.48
N TRP A 26 3.11 12.86 4.45
CA TRP A 26 4.54 12.55 4.36
C TRP A 26 5.29 13.83 4.02
N LYS A 27 6.11 14.33 4.96
CA LYS A 27 6.89 15.58 4.80
C LYS A 27 6.03 16.79 4.37
N GLY A 28 4.79 16.88 4.86
CA GLY A 28 3.85 17.96 4.53
C GLY A 28 2.97 17.68 3.31
N VAL A 29 3.31 16.69 2.49
CA VAL A 29 2.54 16.28 1.32
C VAL A 29 1.45 15.30 1.72
N ASP A 30 0.30 15.38 1.06
CA ASP A 30 -0.74 14.37 1.19
C ASP A 30 -0.26 12.96 0.77
N ARG A 31 -0.44 11.99 1.67
CA ARG A 31 -0.01 10.61 1.44
C ARG A 31 -0.71 9.97 0.26
N THR A 32 -1.94 10.41 -0.07
CA THR A 32 -2.73 9.87 -1.19
C THR A 32 -2.17 10.25 -2.56
N LEU A 33 -1.30 11.26 -2.64
CA LEU A 33 -0.67 11.70 -3.89
C LEU A 33 0.59 10.91 -4.24
N ILE A 34 1.08 10.04 -3.35
CA ILE A 34 2.33 9.31 -3.53
C ILE A 34 2.04 7.83 -3.73
N GLU A 35 2.24 7.33 -4.95
CA GLU A 35 2.05 5.92 -5.28
C GLU A 35 3.28 5.08 -4.85
N TRP A 36 3.34 4.79 -3.55
CA TRP A 36 4.38 3.95 -2.97
C TRP A 36 3.80 2.96 -1.97
N HIS A 37 3.81 1.67 -2.27
CA HIS A 37 3.48 0.59 -1.33
C HIS A 37 3.97 -0.75 -1.90
N PRO A 38 4.10 -1.80 -1.08
CA PRO A 38 4.47 -3.12 -1.59
C PRO A 38 3.37 -3.70 -2.49
N ILE A 39 3.78 -4.61 -3.38
CA ILE A 39 2.91 -5.49 -4.17
C ILE A 39 3.35 -6.93 -3.86
N ILE A 40 2.40 -7.83 -3.63
CA ILE A 40 2.66 -9.26 -3.38
C ILE A 40 2.37 -10.08 -4.64
N ASP A 41 3.35 -10.84 -5.12
CA ASP A 41 3.16 -11.92 -6.08
C ASP A 41 2.60 -13.15 -5.35
N GLU A 42 1.30 -13.42 -5.54
CA GLU A 42 0.64 -14.56 -4.89
C GLU A 42 1.26 -15.91 -5.30
N ASN A 43 1.88 -16.04 -6.48
CA ASN A 43 2.46 -17.31 -6.92
C ASN A 43 3.75 -17.64 -6.17
N LYS A 44 4.47 -16.63 -5.71
CA LYS A 44 5.70 -16.78 -4.92
C LYS A 44 5.46 -16.73 -3.42
N CYS A 45 4.36 -16.11 -2.98
CA CYS A 45 4.03 -16.01 -1.57
C CYS A 45 3.64 -17.39 -0.99
N VAL A 46 4.49 -17.90 -0.10
CA VAL A 46 4.25 -19.19 0.60
C VAL A 46 3.49 -19.04 1.92
N GLY A 47 3.05 -17.83 2.28
CA GLY A 47 2.30 -17.61 3.53
C GLY A 47 3.12 -17.61 4.81
N CYS A 48 4.44 -17.38 4.76
CA CYS A 48 5.30 -17.41 5.96
C CYS A 48 4.98 -16.32 7.01
N GLY A 49 4.22 -15.28 6.64
CA GLY A 49 3.80 -14.23 7.57
C GLY A 49 4.89 -13.26 8.04
N MET A 50 6.14 -13.40 7.58
CA MET A 50 7.26 -12.56 8.03
C MET A 50 7.01 -11.06 7.79
N CYS A 51 6.40 -10.70 6.65
CA CYS A 51 6.03 -9.31 6.35
C CYS A 51 4.91 -8.78 7.27
N VAL A 52 4.01 -9.66 7.72
CA VAL A 52 2.89 -9.31 8.61
C VAL A 52 3.41 -8.98 10.01
N THR A 53 4.38 -9.73 10.52
CA THR A 53 4.91 -9.56 11.88
C THR A 53 6.00 -8.49 11.98
N SER A 54 6.81 -8.32 10.93
CA SER A 54 7.95 -7.40 10.95
C SER A 54 7.62 -5.96 10.57
N CYS A 55 6.50 -5.71 9.87
CA CYS A 55 6.13 -4.37 9.46
C CYS A 55 5.50 -3.59 10.63
N GLY A 56 6.28 -2.70 11.27
CA GLY A 56 5.81 -1.85 12.37
C GLY A 56 4.73 -0.81 12.02
N ARG A 57 4.27 -0.78 10.76
CA ARG A 57 3.19 0.09 10.25
C ARG A 57 1.95 -0.69 9.84
N SER A 58 1.89 -1.99 10.15
CA SER A 58 0.74 -2.84 9.87
C SER A 58 0.27 -2.78 8.41
N VAL A 59 1.18 -2.60 7.45
CA VAL A 59 0.82 -2.50 6.02
C VAL A 59 0.16 -3.78 5.51
N PHE A 60 0.60 -4.91 6.04
CA PHE A 60 0.13 -6.23 5.65
C PHE A 60 -0.98 -6.75 6.55
N GLY A 61 -1.85 -7.59 5.99
CA GLY A 61 -2.76 -8.49 6.67
C GLY A 61 -2.42 -9.94 6.34
N TYR A 62 -3.08 -10.88 7.02
CA TYR A 62 -2.97 -12.30 6.70
C TYR A 62 -4.34 -12.84 6.29
N ASN A 63 -4.42 -13.39 5.09
CA ASN A 63 -5.61 -14.03 4.57
C ASN A 63 -5.63 -15.50 5.00
N TYR A 64 -6.46 -15.81 5.99
CA TYR A 64 -6.55 -17.16 6.55
C TYR A 64 -7.21 -18.19 5.62
N ILE A 65 -7.97 -17.74 4.62
CA ILE A 65 -8.60 -18.63 3.62
C ILE A 65 -7.58 -19.03 2.56
N LYS A 66 -6.81 -18.06 2.06
CA LYS A 66 -5.75 -18.30 1.06
C LYS A 66 -4.44 -18.80 1.67
N HIS A 67 -4.28 -18.71 2.98
CA HIS A 67 -3.02 -18.92 3.71
C HIS A 67 -1.87 -18.07 3.14
N LYS A 68 -2.14 -16.79 2.84
CA LYS A 68 -1.16 -15.87 2.24
C LYS A 68 -1.23 -14.48 2.89
N ALA A 69 -0.11 -13.76 2.84
CA ALA A 69 -0.11 -12.35 3.20
C ALA A 69 -0.80 -11.51 2.11
N GLU A 70 -1.42 -10.41 2.51
CA GLU A 70 -2.04 -9.43 1.61
C GLU A 70 -1.66 -8.00 2.02
N VAL A 71 -1.70 -7.08 1.08
CA VAL A 71 -1.44 -5.65 1.33
C VAL A 71 -2.73 -4.98 1.79
N ALA A 72 -3.03 -5.10 3.08
CA ALA A 72 -4.29 -4.63 3.65
C ALA A 72 -4.38 -3.10 3.78
N ARG A 73 -3.25 -2.43 4.01
CA ARG A 73 -3.19 -0.98 4.34
C ARG A 73 -2.06 -0.29 3.58
N PRO A 74 -2.14 -0.18 2.24
CA PRO A 74 -1.05 0.30 1.39
C PRO A 74 -0.57 1.71 1.78
N LEU A 75 -1.49 2.63 2.09
CA LEU A 75 -1.16 4.03 2.42
C LEU A 75 -0.42 4.19 3.77
N GLN A 76 -0.41 3.18 4.63
CA GLN A 76 0.39 3.21 5.86
C GLN A 76 1.87 2.95 5.59
N CYS A 77 2.21 2.43 4.41
CA CYS A 77 3.59 2.18 4.01
C CYS A 77 4.39 3.48 4.03
N MET A 78 5.58 3.42 4.66
CA MET A 78 6.51 4.53 4.66
C MET A 78 7.08 4.70 3.26
N VAL A 79 6.90 5.89 2.68
CA VAL A 79 7.46 6.26 1.38
C VAL A 79 8.98 6.04 1.41
N GLY A 80 9.48 5.27 0.44
CA GLY A 80 10.90 4.89 0.32
C GLY A 80 11.35 3.67 1.14
N CYS A 81 10.53 3.16 2.07
CA CYS A 81 10.88 1.94 2.81
C CYS A 81 10.69 0.70 1.93
N THR A 82 11.68 -0.19 1.91
CA THR A 82 11.68 -1.45 1.14
C THR A 82 12.06 -2.68 1.98
N SER A 83 12.16 -2.57 3.31
CA SER A 83 12.70 -3.65 4.16
C SER A 83 11.97 -4.99 4.02
N CYS A 84 10.65 -4.96 3.81
CA CYS A 84 9.87 -6.19 3.62
C CYS A 84 10.19 -6.91 2.31
N ASN A 85 10.65 -6.20 1.26
CA ASN A 85 11.17 -6.84 0.06
C ASN A 85 12.48 -7.57 0.37
N VAL A 86 13.40 -6.93 1.10
CA VAL A 86 14.69 -7.54 1.51
C VAL A 86 14.50 -8.78 2.38
N TRP A 87 13.54 -8.76 3.30
CA TRP A 87 13.29 -9.90 4.21
C TRP A 87 12.47 -11.02 3.58
N CYS A 88 11.84 -10.78 2.43
CA CYS A 88 11.09 -11.81 1.74
C CYS A 88 12.05 -12.72 0.96
N ILE A 89 12.52 -13.79 1.61
CA ILE A 89 13.43 -14.78 1.01
C ILE A 89 12.85 -15.55 -0.20
N TYR A 90 11.57 -15.33 -0.52
CA TYR A 90 10.86 -15.94 -1.64
C TYR A 90 10.67 -14.96 -2.81
N ASP A 91 11.22 -13.74 -2.73
CA ASP A 91 11.09 -12.69 -3.75
C ASP A 91 9.64 -12.41 -4.17
N ALA A 92 8.72 -12.55 -3.20
CA ALA A 92 7.28 -12.39 -3.42
C ALA A 92 6.79 -10.95 -3.24
N ILE A 93 7.65 -10.03 -2.80
CA ILE A 93 7.29 -8.63 -2.54
C ILE A 93 8.09 -7.74 -3.47
N SER A 94 7.42 -6.82 -4.16
CA SER A 94 8.04 -5.77 -4.99
C SER A 94 7.50 -4.39 -4.64
N PHE A 95 8.12 -3.34 -5.16
CA PHE A 95 7.71 -1.94 -4.99
C PHE A 95 7.69 -1.22 -6.35
N PRO A 96 6.98 -0.10 -6.46
CA PRO A 96 7.10 0.83 -7.58
C PRO A 96 8.55 1.29 -7.78
N ASP A 97 8.83 1.84 -8.96
CA ASP A 97 10.16 2.41 -9.22
C ASP A 97 10.46 3.54 -8.23
N LYS A 98 11.66 3.49 -7.65
CA LYS A 98 12.19 4.53 -6.76
C LYS A 98 12.32 5.89 -7.46
N GLU A 99 12.36 5.92 -8.79
CA GLU A 99 12.35 7.15 -9.58
C GLU A 99 11.13 8.03 -9.27
N ILE A 100 9.95 7.43 -9.09
CA ILE A 100 8.72 8.16 -8.74
C ILE A 100 8.92 8.95 -7.44
N VAL A 101 9.46 8.32 -6.41
CA VAL A 101 9.72 8.99 -5.12
C VAL A 101 10.87 9.99 -5.23
N ARG A 102 11.91 9.66 -6.00
CA ARG A 102 13.07 10.55 -6.18
C ARG A 102 12.66 11.85 -6.85
N ASP A 103 11.89 11.77 -7.93
CA ASP A 103 11.48 12.95 -8.68
C ASP A 103 10.46 13.75 -7.87
N PHE A 104 9.55 13.06 -7.17
CA PHE A 104 8.67 13.70 -6.19
C PHE A 104 9.42 14.52 -5.12
N ILE A 105 10.54 14.01 -4.58
CA ILE A 105 11.40 14.71 -3.61
C ILE A 105 12.14 15.91 -4.22
N LYS A 106 12.48 15.87 -5.51
CA LYS A 106 13.18 17.02 -6.14
C LYS A 106 12.23 18.20 -6.36
N GLU A 107 10.95 17.92 -6.53
CA GLU A 107 9.92 18.93 -6.82
C GLU A 107 9.33 19.58 -5.56
N HIS A 108 9.55 19.01 -4.36
CA HIS A 108 8.95 19.43 -3.08
C HIS A 108 9.99 19.51 -1.95
#